data_AF-A0A7Z8QLT8-F1
#
_entry.id   AF-A0A7Z8QLT8-F1
#
_cell.length_a   1.000
_cell.length_b   1.000
_cell.length_c   1.000
_cell.angle_alpha   90.00
_cell.angle_beta   90.00
_cell.angle_gamma   90.00
#
_symmetry.space_group_name_H-M   'P 1'
#
loop_
_entity.id
_entity.type
_entity.pdbx_description
1 polymer ?
#
loop_
_entity_poly.entity_id
_entity_poly.type
_entity_poly.pdbx_seq_one_letter_code
_entity_poly.pdbx_strand_id
1 'polypeptide(L)' 'MSVISAPVLELTKTASKTPVLAGDTLIYTLDYKNVGTDEATGVRLEDQLPGDVSFVSASGGGTLSGSVVSW' A
#
# COMPACT_ATOMS: atom_id res chain seq x y z
N MET A 1 9.90 -23.20 26.05
CA MET A 1 9.05 -22.10 25.59
C MET A 1 9.81 -21.41 24.48
N SER A 2 9.47 -21.69 23.22
CA SER A 2 10.15 -21.05 22.08
C SER A 2 9.47 -19.71 21.86
N VAL A 3 10.22 -18.63 22.00
CA VAL A 3 9.78 -17.32 21.53
C VAL A 3 10.08 -17.31 20.05
N ILE A 4 9.05 -17.37 19.21
CA ILE A 4 9.21 -17.22 17.77
C ILE A 4 9.43 -15.71 17.54
N SER A 5 10.67 -15.35 17.18
CA SER A 5 11.01 -14.00 16.74
C SER A 5 10.84 -13.96 15.23
N ALA A 6 9.87 -13.19 14.74
CA ALA A 6 9.63 -13.04 13.31
C ALA A 6 8.98 -11.67 13.01
N PRO A 7 9.27 -11.06 11.85
CA PRO A 7 8.55 -9.89 11.39
C PRO A 7 7.12 -10.28 11.00
N VAL A 8 6.15 -9.42 11.34
CA VAL A 8 4.74 -9.60 10.98
C VAL A 8 4.27 -8.26 10.44
N LEU A 9 4.02 -8.21 9.13
CA LEU A 9 3.60 -6.98 8.46
C LEU A 9 2.08 -6.94 8.32
N GLU A 10 1.50 -5.85 8.79
CA GLU A 10 0.11 -5.48 8.54
C GLU A 10 0.08 -4.34 7.53
N LEU A 11 -0.87 -4.40 6.60
CA LEU A 11 -1.13 -3.38 5.59
C LEU A 11 -2.63 -3.16 5.51
N THR A 12 -3.04 -1.90 5.66
CA THR A 12 -4.41 -1.46 5.47
C THR A 12 -4.45 -0.44 4.35
N LYS A 13 -5.31 -0.68 3.36
CA LYS A 13 -5.61 0.27 2.29
C LYS A 13 -7.00 0.84 2.49
N THR A 14 -7.08 2.16 2.55
CA THR A 14 -8.36 2.87 2.67
C THR A 14 -8.54 3.83 1.50
N ALA A 15 -9.76 3.91 0.99
CA ALA A 15 -10.14 4.83 -0.07
C ALA A 15 -10.83 6.05 0.54
N SER A 16 -10.52 7.25 0.05
CA SER A 16 -11.13 8.48 0.56
C SER A 16 -12.62 8.60 0.22
N LYS A 17 -13.10 7.90 -0.81
CA LYS A 17 -14.49 7.93 -1.27
C LYS A 17 -14.94 6.56 -1.78
N THR A 18 -16.13 6.17 -1.35
CA THR A 18 -16.90 5.02 -1.88
C THR A 18 -18.39 5.32 -1.70
N PRO A 19 -19.20 5.47 -2.77
CA PRO A 19 -18.87 5.31 -4.19
C PRO A 19 -18.04 6.47 -4.76
N VAL A 20 -17.24 6.19 -5.80
CA VAL A 20 -16.53 7.22 -6.58
C VAL A 20 -17.22 7.38 -7.94
N LEU A 21 -17.32 8.60 -8.44
CA LEU A 21 -17.86 8.88 -9.77
C LEU A 21 -16.72 8.93 -10.79
N ALA A 22 -17.04 8.64 -12.06
CA ALA A 22 -16.06 8.76 -13.13
C ALA A 22 -15.58 10.22 -13.24
N GLY A 23 -14.27 10.42 -13.22
CA GLY A 23 -13.64 11.75 -13.24
C GLY A 23 -13.31 12.34 -11.86
N ASP A 24 -13.78 11.73 -10.77
CA ASP A 24 -13.35 12.12 -9.42
C ASP A 24 -11.93 11.62 -9.11
N THR A 25 -11.15 12.43 -8.40
CA THR A 25 -9.86 11.99 -7.85
C THR A 25 -10.09 11.12 -6.62
N LEU A 26 -9.65 9.86 -6.70
CA LEU A 26 -9.63 8.94 -5.57
C LEU A 26 -8.28 9.00 -4.87
N ILE A 27 -8.29 9.18 -3.54
CA ILE A 27 -7.07 9.17 -2.73
C ILE A 27 -7.06 7.86 -1.95
N TYR A 28 -6.01 7.08 -2.14
CA TYR A 28 -5.77 5.87 -1.35
C TYR A 28 -4.73 6.14 -0.27
N THR A 29 -5.03 5.74 0.96
CA THR A 29 -4.12 5.78 2.09
C THR A 29 -3.69 4.37 2.42
N LEU A 30 -2.39 4.10 2.32
CA LEU A 30 -1.75 2.85 2.71
C LEU A 30 -1.11 3.05 4.09
N ASP A 31 -1.64 2.36 5.09
CA ASP A 31 -1.09 2.31 6.44
C ASP A 31 -0.45 0.93 6.64
N TYR A 32 0.83 0.89 6.97
CA TYR A 32 1.57 -0.35 7.15
C TYR A 32 2.39 -0.34 8.42
N LYS A 33 2.51 -1.50 9.05
CA LYS A 33 3.22 -1.65 10.32
C LYS A 33 3.82 -3.03 10.45
N ASN A 34 5.05 -3.10 10.97
CA ASN A 34 5.58 -4.34 11.53
C ASN A 34 5.09 -4.49 12.97
N VAL A 35 4.16 -5.41 13.19
CA VAL A 35 3.65 -5.80 14.52
C VAL A 35 4.37 -7.03 15.07
N GLY A 36 5.33 -7.56 14.32
CA GLY A 36 6.17 -8.67 14.73
C GLY A 36 7.18 -8.30 15.80
N THR A 37 7.90 -9.32 16.26
CA THR A 37 8.92 -9.21 17.32
C THR A 37 10.33 -9.03 16.76
N ASP A 38 10.50 -9.17 15.45
CA ASP A 38 11.77 -9.01 14.74
C ASP A 38 11.69 -7.90 13.67
N GLU A 39 12.84 -7.36 13.28
CA GLU A 39 12.94 -6.32 12.26
C GLU A 39 12.59 -6.87 10.86
N ALA A 40 11.72 -6.15 10.13
CA ALA A 40 11.42 -6.47 8.75
C ALA A 40 12.43 -5.76 7.83
N THR A 41 13.31 -6.52 7.18
CA THR A 41 14.29 -5.99 6.21
C THR A 41 13.87 -6.32 4.78
N GLY A 42 14.22 -5.44 3.83
CA GLY A 42 13.89 -5.65 2.42
C GLY A 42 12.39 -5.58 2.09
N VAL A 43 11.61 -4.86 2.90
CA VAL A 43 10.17 -4.67 2.68
C VAL A 43 9.94 -3.82 1.44
N ARG A 44 9.07 -4.30 0.55
CA ARG A 44 8.62 -3.57 -0.63
C ARG A 44 7.10 -3.50 -0.61
N LEU A 45 6.55 -2.34 -0.93
CA LEU A 45 5.11 -2.16 -1.05
C LEU A 45 4.74 -2.12 -2.53
N GLU A 46 3.77 -2.94 -2.94
CA GLU A 46 3.24 -2.95 -4.30
C GLU A 46 1.72 -2.81 -4.25
N ASP A 47 1.21 -1.79 -4.92
CA ASP A 47 -0.21 -1.53 -5.03
C ASP A 47 -0.66 -1.62 -6.49
N GLN A 48 -1.45 -2.64 -6.80
CA GLN A 48 -2.01 -2.80 -8.12
C GLN A 48 -3.30 -1.98 -8.27
N LEU A 49 -3.24 -1.00 -9.16
CA LEU A 49 -4.38 -0.15 -9.49
C LEU A 49 -5.36 -0.90 -10.41
N PRO A 50 -6.68 -0.80 -10.15
CA PRO A 50 -7.69 -1.27 -11.09
C PRO A 50 -7.54 -0.61 -12.46
N GLY A 51 -7.95 -1.30 -13.53
CA GLY A 51 -7.87 -0.76 -14.89
C GLY A 51 -8.72 0.50 -15.14
N ASP A 52 -9.67 0.77 -14.25
CA ASP A 52 -10.61 1.89 -14.35
C ASP A 52 -10.12 3.17 -13.68
N VAL A 53 -8.92 3.17 -13.09
CA VAL A 53 -8.31 4.35 -12.47
C VAL A 53 -7.01 4.74 -13.17
N SER A 54 -6.75 6.05 -13.26
CA SER A 54 -5.47 6.58 -13.72
C SER A 54 -4.64 7.04 -12.52
N PHE A 55 -3.37 6.69 -12.52
CA PHE A 55 -2.43 7.18 -11.52
C PHE A 55 -2.18 8.68 -11.71
N VAL A 56 -2.34 9.45 -10.63
CA VAL A 56 -2.03 10.88 -10.62
C VAL A 56 -0.69 11.11 -9.94
N SER A 57 -0.54 10.61 -8.71
CA SER A 57 0.67 10.72 -7.92
C SER A 57 0.64 9.75 -6.74
N ALA A 58 1.82 9.50 -6.16
CA ALA A 58 1.99 8.82 -4.88
C ALA A 58 2.88 9.65 -3.98
N SER A 59 2.58 9.66 -2.68
CA SER A 59 3.48 10.15 -1.64
C SER A 59 4.55 9.09 -1.31
N GLY A 60 5.59 9.46 -0.58
CA GLY A 60 6.58 8.51 -0.07
C GLY A 60 7.55 7.94 -1.13
N GLY A 61 7.60 8.52 -2.33
CA GLY A 61 8.50 8.05 -3.41
C GLY A 61 7.93 6.94 -4.28
N GLY A 62 6.64 6.63 -4.17
CA GLY A 62 5.97 5.61 -4.97
C GLY A 62 6.05 5.92 -6.46
N THR A 63 6.43 4.92 -7.25
CA THR A 63 6.56 5.03 -8.70
C THR A 63 5.61 4.07 -9.39
N LEU A 64 4.91 4.55 -10.43
CA LEU A 64 4.05 3.70 -11.25
C LEU A 64 4.87 2.98 -12.32
N SER A 65 4.72 1.66 -12.38
CA SER A 65 5.19 0.81 -13.48
C SER A 65 4.00 0.04 -14.06
N GLY A 66 3.56 0.44 -15.25
CA GLY A 66 2.33 -0.09 -15.85
C GLY A 66 1.11 0.31 -15.03
N SER A 67 0.54 -0.66 -14.29
CA SER A 67 -0.62 -0.47 -13.40
C SER A 67 -0.27 -0.72 -11.92
N VAL A 68 1.01 -0.88 -11.58
CA VAL A 68 1.47 -1.17 -10.22
C VAL A 68 2.27 0.02 -9.71
N VAL A 69 1.87 0.56 -8.56
CA VAL A 69 2.66 1.56 -7.82
C VAL A 69 3.56 0.82 -6.84
N SER A 70 4.87 1.08 -6.86
CA SER A 70 5.80 0.47 -5.92
C SER A 70 6.63 1.47 -5.14
N TRP A 71 6.89 1.14 -3.88
CA TRP A 71 7.77 1.84 -2.94
C TRP A 71 8.90 0.92 -2.51
#